data_AF-A0A7K2NSV6-F1
#
_entry.id   AF-A0A7K2NSV6-F1
#
_cell.length_a   1.000
_cell.length_b   1.000
_cell.length_c   1.000
_cell.angle_alpha   90.00
_cell.angle_beta   90.00
_cell.angle_gamma   90.00
#
_symmetry.space_group_name_H-M   'P 1'
#
loop_
_entity.id
_entity.type
_entity.pdbx_description
1 polymer ?
#
loop_
_entity_poly.entity_id
_entity_poly.type
_entity_poly.pdbx_seq_one_letter_code
_entity_poly.pdbx_strand_id
1 'polypeptide(L)' 'MSQPAKSSRTSATSDAPESAAGSRAAAQRLKMRRELAAAAMELFATKGYEATTVDEIAAQAGVARRTFFRHFRS' A
#
# COMPACT_ATOMS: atom_id res chain seq x y z
N MET A 1 1.56 -34.50 -52.50
CA MET A 1 0.50 -33.95 -51.64
C MET A 1 0.72 -34.45 -50.22
N SER A 2 0.28 -33.67 -49.23
CA SER A 2 0.39 -33.86 -47.77
C SER A 2 1.63 -33.25 -47.11
N GLN A 3 1.51 -31.96 -46.80
CA GLN A 3 2.22 -31.32 -45.69
C GLN A 3 1.68 -31.86 -44.35
N PRO A 4 2.49 -31.96 -43.29
CA PRO A 4 2.01 -31.81 -41.92
C PRO A 4 2.19 -30.36 -41.46
N ALA A 5 1.07 -29.70 -41.17
CA ALA A 5 1.00 -28.36 -40.61
C ALA A 5 1.57 -28.34 -39.18
N LYS A 6 2.75 -27.74 -39.00
CA LYS A 6 3.21 -27.25 -37.69
C LYS A 6 2.68 -25.84 -37.50
N SER A 7 1.55 -25.72 -36.81
CA SER A 7 1.07 -24.48 -36.18
C SER A 7 0.00 -24.91 -35.18
N SER A 8 0.31 -24.86 -33.91
CA SER A 8 -0.14 -23.70 -33.16
C SER A 8 0.91 -23.26 -32.14
N ARG A 9 1.55 -22.16 -32.49
CA ARG A 9 2.26 -21.25 -31.60
C ARG A 9 1.31 -20.89 -30.45
N THR A 10 1.66 -21.29 -29.23
CA THR A 10 1.10 -20.74 -28.00
C THR A 10 1.34 -19.24 -27.99
N SER A 11 0.34 -18.46 -28.38
CA SER A 11 0.25 -17.05 -28.01
C SER A 11 -0.19 -16.96 -26.55
N ALA A 12 0.75 -17.23 -25.65
CA ALA A 12 0.70 -16.69 -24.30
C ALA A 12 1.23 -15.25 -24.41
N THR A 13 0.40 -14.34 -24.92
CA THR A 13 0.71 -12.92 -24.89
C THR A 13 0.08 -12.36 -23.61
N SER A 14 0.96 -12.15 -22.65
CA SER A 14 0.87 -11.34 -21.45
C SER A 14 -0.26 -10.29 -21.43
N ASP A 15 -1.30 -10.57 -20.64
CA ASP A 15 -2.16 -9.54 -20.06
C ASP A 15 -2.16 -9.71 -18.54
N ALA A 16 -1.06 -9.32 -17.90
CA ALA A 16 -0.98 -9.16 -16.45
C ALA A 16 0.25 -8.31 -16.08
N PRO A 17 0.04 -7.01 -15.81
CA PRO A 17 0.55 -6.49 -14.54
C PRO A 17 -0.36 -5.48 -13.82
N GLU A 18 -1.47 -5.00 -14.40
CA GLU A 18 -2.25 -3.90 -13.79
C GLU A 18 -3.06 -4.32 -12.55
N SER A 19 -3.72 -5.48 -12.56
CA SER A 19 -4.53 -5.95 -11.42
C SER A 19 -3.70 -6.28 -10.17
N ALA A 20 -2.49 -6.82 -10.33
CA ALA A 20 -1.61 -7.13 -9.20
C ALA A 20 -0.97 -5.86 -8.59
N ALA A 21 -0.72 -4.83 -9.40
CA ALA A 21 -0.19 -3.55 -8.93
C ALA A 21 -1.22 -2.81 -8.05
N GLY A 22 -2.51 -2.83 -8.41
CA GLY A 22 -3.58 -2.26 -7.60
C GLY A 22 -3.74 -2.94 -6.23
N SER A 23 -3.65 -4.27 -6.21
CA SER A 23 -3.74 -5.07 -4.97
C SER A 23 -2.55 -4.82 -4.03
N ARG A 24 -1.31 -4.80 -4.55
CA ARG A 24 -0.13 -4.47 -3.74
C ARG A 24 -0.18 -3.05 -3.20
N ALA A 25 -0.59 -2.08 -4.01
CA ALA A 25 -0.75 -0.71 -3.57
C ALA A 25 -1.83 -0.58 -2.48
N ALA A 26 -2.93 -1.31 -2.59
CA ALA A 26 -3.97 -1.35 -1.56
C ALA A 26 -3.47 -1.99 -0.25
N ALA A 27 -2.77 -3.13 -0.34
CA ALA A 27 -2.17 -3.78 0.81
C ALA A 27 -1.16 -2.86 1.52
N GLN A 28 -0.34 -2.15 0.76
CA GLN A 28 0.62 -1.19 1.31
C GLN A 28 -0.08 -0.02 2.01
N ARG A 29 -1.17 0.52 1.44
CA ARG A 29 -1.97 1.56 2.11
C ARG A 29 -2.57 1.09 3.43
N LEU A 30 -3.09 -0.14 3.46
CA LEU A 30 -3.65 -0.72 4.68
C LEU A 30 -2.57 -0.93 5.75
N LYS A 31 -1.39 -1.42 5.36
CA LYS A 31 -0.25 -1.58 6.25
C LYS A 31 0.16 -0.24 6.87
N MET A 32 0.33 0.80 6.04
CA MET A 32 0.66 2.14 6.51
C MET A 32 -0.39 2.70 7.47
N ARG A 33 -1.69 2.51 7.18
CA ARG A 33 -2.77 2.92 8.10
C ARG A 33 -2.69 2.22 9.45
N ARG A 34 -2.35 0.92 9.48
CA ARG A 34 -2.19 0.16 10.73
C ARG A 34 -0.99 0.65 11.54
N GLU A 35 0.14 0.89 10.90
CA GLU A 35 1.35 1.42 11.55
C GLU A 35 1.08 2.80 12.15
N LEU A 36 0.39 3.68 11.40
CA LEU A 36 0.00 5.02 11.88
C LEU A 36 -0.98 4.96 13.05
N ALA A 37 -1.96 4.05 13.02
CA ALA A 37 -2.89 3.86 14.12
C ALA A 37 -2.20 3.31 15.37
N ALA A 38 -1.29 2.35 15.23
CA ALA A 38 -0.51 1.81 16.34
C ALA A 38 0.35 2.89 17.01
N ALA A 39 1.08 3.66 16.21
CA ALA A 39 1.88 4.80 16.69
C ALA A 39 1.02 5.84 17.42
N ALA A 40 -0.17 6.15 16.90
CA ALA A 40 -1.10 7.07 17.54
C ALA A 40 -1.59 6.52 18.90
N MET A 41 -1.96 5.25 18.98
CA MET A 41 -2.40 4.64 20.23
C MET A 41 -1.30 4.64 21.30
N GLU A 42 -0.05 4.36 20.93
CA GLU A 42 1.09 4.45 21.86
C GLU A 42 1.30 5.87 22.38
N LEU A 43 1.26 6.86 21.49
CA LEU A 43 1.40 8.27 21.86
C LEU A 43 0.24 8.76 22.73
N PHE A 44 -0.99 8.37 22.40
CA PHE A 44 -2.16 8.68 23.22
C PHE A 44 -2.07 8.05 24.61
N ALA A 45 -1.59 6.81 24.72
CA ALA A 45 -1.43 6.14 26.01
C ALA A 45 -0.33 6.76 26.88
N THR A 46 0.70 7.34 26.28
CA THR A 46 1.86 7.88 27.00
C THR A 46 1.74 9.38 27.30
N LYS A 47 1.22 10.17 26.36
CA LYS A 47 1.15 11.64 26.43
C LYS A 47 -0.26 12.18 26.63
N GLY A 48 -1.27 11.35 26.35
CA GLY A 48 -2.66 11.79 26.23
C GLY A 48 -2.99 12.27 24.81
N TYR A 49 -4.29 12.33 24.52
CA TYR A 49 -4.81 12.68 23.20
C TYR A 49 -4.50 14.13 22.80
N GLU A 50 -4.78 15.09 23.69
CA GLU A 50 -4.58 16.54 23.45
C GLU A 50 -3.12 16.92 23.18
N ALA A 51 -2.17 16.23 23.83
CA ALA A 51 -0.75 16.53 23.71
C ALA A 51 -0.09 15.84 22.49
N THR A 52 -0.78 14.92 21.83
CA THR A 52 -0.22 14.15 20.72
C THR A 52 -0.47 14.87 19.41
N THR A 53 0.58 15.13 18.64
CA THR A 53 0.45 15.79 17.33
C THR A 53 0.59 14.82 16.17
N VAL A 54 0.02 15.19 15.01
CA VAL A 54 0.17 14.43 13.77
C VAL A 54 1.64 14.25 13.36
N ASP A 55 2.51 15.23 13.66
CA ASP A 55 3.94 15.11 13.36
C ASP A 55 4.60 14.02 14.17
N GLU A 56 4.26 13.92 15.46
CA GLU A 56 4.79 12.88 16.32
C GLU A 56 4.33 11.50 15.90
N ILE A 57 3.04 11.36 15.54
CA ILE A 57 2.50 10.08 15.02
C ILE A 57 3.22 9.68 13.73
N ALA A 58 3.40 10.63 12.81
CA ALA A 58 4.08 10.40 11.54
C ALA A 58 5.56 10.04 11.75
N ALA A 59 6.25 10.76 12.64
CA ALA A 59 7.64 10.47 13.01
C ALA A 59 7.80 9.10 13.65
N GLN A 60 6.91 8.74 14.60
CA GLN A 60 6.90 7.45 15.28
C GLN A 60 6.68 6.29 14.29
N ALA A 61 5.80 6.47 13.30
CA ALA A 61 5.56 5.48 12.26
C ALA A 61 6.61 5.48 11.13
N GLY A 62 7.61 6.36 11.15
CA GLY A 62 8.61 6.47 10.07
C GLY A 62 8.05 7.00 8.75
N VAL A 63 6.95 7.76 8.80
CA VAL A 63 6.23 8.28 7.64
C VAL A 63 6.38 9.79 7.56
N ALA A 64 6.63 10.32 6.36
CA ALA A 64 6.63 11.77 6.17
C ALA A 64 5.23 12.38 6.44
N ARG A 65 5.17 13.55 7.10
CA ARG A 65 3.91 14.30 7.37
C ARG A 65 3.00 14.41 6.14
N ARG A 66 3.57 14.69 4.96
CA ARG A 66 2.82 14.78 3.69
C ARG A 66 2.17 13.44 3.30
N THR A 67 2.81 12.32 3.60
CA THR A 67 2.27 10.98 3.35
C THR A 67 1.17 10.62 4.33
N PHE A 68 1.28 11.05 5.60
CA PHE A 68 0.19 10.93 6.57
C PHE A 68 -1.10 11.57 6.04
N PHE A 69 -1.05 12.86 5.69
CA PHE A 69 -2.23 13.57 5.20
C PHE A 69 -2.79 12.95 3.90
N ARG A 70 -1.94 12.41 3.03
CA ARG A 70 -2.42 11.69 1.83
C ARG A 70 -3.27 10.46 2.17
N HIS A 71 -3.02 9.79 3.29
CA HIS A 71 -3.73 8.57 3.69
C HIS A 71 -5.00 8.81 4.54
N PHE A 72 -5.11 9.96 5.21
CA PHE A 72 -6.22 10.31 6.10
C PHE A 72 -7.13 11.46 5.58
N ARG A 73 -6.88 12.00 4.38
CA ARG A 73 -7.73 13.03 3.74
C ARG A 73 -8.94 12.43 3.01
N SER A 74 -9.49 11.33 3.51
CA SER A 74 -10.64 10.63 2.96
C SER A 74 -11.52 10.12 4.09
#